data_AF-A0A2S1LIZ8-F1
#
_entry.id   AF-A0A2S1LIZ8-F1
#
_cell.length_a   1.000
_cell.length_b   1.000
_cell.length_c   1.000
_cell.angle_alpha   90.00
_cell.angle_beta   90.00
_cell.angle_gamma   90.00
#
_symmetry.space_group_name_H-M   'P 1'
#
loop_
_entity.id
_entity.type
_entity.pdbx_description
1 polymer ?
#
loop_
_entity_poly.entity_id
_entity_poly.type
_entity_poly.pdbx_seq_one_letter_code
_entity_poly.pdbx_strand_id
1 'polypeptide(L)'
;MPAVYEALNQQTTVPKKWNLVLSEEEWPKLILPKFLKKLEQRGLEIIWVKSNTYAVKKLVPVLIKYPDLGIITLDDDIIYESNLIGNLVNNTYAKKGNIVGHVGKTLIKKNNELNMMFRDTAPTNINTSTNQVFLIGWGGIYYPNNSLSPKVKDADAIKKIVPGRGSDIWFWAAALAQNTKQYCITPHSAKNLGIPIPTNDNTKPKDTPASDLLERRFQMAIDYFEIREKLLTNLPNRA
;
A
#
# COMPACT_ATOMS: atom_id res chain seq x y z
N MET A 1 3.44 -8.38 15.40
CA MET A 1 3.14 -9.64 14.68
C MET A 1 2.18 -10.63 15.35
N PRO A 2 2.45 -11.36 16.48
CA PRO A 2 1.50 -12.39 16.94
C PRO A 2 0.10 -11.86 17.23
N ALA A 3 -0.02 -10.76 17.98
CA ALA A 3 -1.31 -10.11 18.24
C ALA A 3 -2.02 -9.66 16.96
N VAL A 4 -1.27 -9.15 15.98
CA VAL A 4 -1.81 -8.76 14.68
C VAL A 4 -2.34 -9.98 13.93
N TYR A 5 -1.59 -11.08 13.88
CA TYR A 5 -2.05 -12.32 13.24
C TYR A 5 -3.33 -12.88 13.89
N GLU A 6 -3.44 -12.83 15.22
CA GLU A 6 -4.69 -13.23 15.90
C GLU A 6 -5.87 -12.35 15.50
N ALA A 7 -5.69 -11.02 15.48
CA ALA A 7 -6.75 -10.10 15.07
C ALA A 7 -7.14 -10.29 13.59
N LEU A 8 -6.18 -10.59 12.73
CA LEU A 8 -6.41 -10.91 11.33
C LEU A 8 -7.18 -12.22 11.14
N ASN A 9 -6.98 -13.22 12.00
CA ASN A 9 -7.77 -14.45 11.98
C ASN A 9 -9.20 -14.29 12.50
N GLN A 10 -9.53 -13.14 13.11
CA GLN A 10 -10.88 -12.79 13.53
C GLN A 10 -11.64 -11.96 12.48
N GLN A 11 -11.09 -11.81 11.27
CA GLN A 11 -11.75 -11.07 10.21
C GLN A 11 -13.05 -11.79 9.77
N THR A 12 -14.10 -11.02 9.50
CA THR A 12 -15.39 -11.54 8.99
C THR A 12 -15.27 -12.17 7.60
N THR A 13 -14.20 -11.84 6.88
CA THR A 13 -13.81 -12.48 5.63
C THR A 13 -12.35 -12.90 5.73
N VAL A 14 -12.10 -14.20 5.60
CA VAL A 14 -10.76 -14.80 5.72
C VAL A 14 -10.14 -14.93 4.32
N PRO A 15 -8.90 -14.46 4.10
CA PRO A 15 -8.23 -14.61 2.82
C PRO A 15 -7.81 -16.06 2.57
N LYS A 16 -7.53 -16.39 1.32
CA LYS A 16 -6.99 -17.71 0.95
C LYS A 16 -5.63 -18.02 1.61
N LYS A 17 -4.84 -16.97 1.88
CA LYS A 17 -3.47 -17.04 2.37
C LYS A 17 -3.14 -15.82 3.21
N TRP A 18 -2.35 -16.03 4.26
CA TRP A 18 -1.61 -14.98 4.94
C TRP A 18 -0.14 -15.06 4.52
N ASN A 19 0.44 -13.95 4.07
CA ASN A 19 1.84 -13.90 3.67
C ASN A 19 2.60 -12.91 4.54
N LEU A 20 3.79 -13.30 5.01
CA LEU A 20 4.77 -12.39 5.61
C LEU A 20 6.04 -12.43 4.77
N VAL A 21 6.44 -11.27 4.27
CA VAL A 21 7.62 -11.14 3.41
C VAL A 21 8.82 -10.70 4.22
N LEU A 22 9.87 -11.51 4.23
CA LEU A 22 11.12 -11.28 4.96
C LEU A 22 12.29 -11.22 3.99
N SER A 23 13.30 -10.40 4.31
CA SER A 23 14.51 -10.29 3.48
C SER A 23 15.68 -11.07 4.05
N GLU A 24 16.49 -11.67 3.18
CA GLU A 24 17.75 -12.34 3.53
C GLU A 24 18.76 -11.33 4.09
N GLU A 25 18.74 -10.08 3.63
CA GLU A 25 19.54 -8.97 4.21
C GLU A 25 19.24 -8.74 5.71
N GLU A 26 17.96 -8.82 6.11
CA GLU A 26 17.55 -8.70 7.52
C GLU A 26 17.71 -10.02 8.29
N TRP A 27 17.66 -11.16 7.59
CA TRP A 27 17.66 -12.51 8.16
C TRP A 27 18.66 -13.43 7.43
N PRO A 28 19.98 -13.18 7.53
CA PRO A 28 20.98 -13.86 6.69
C PRO A 28 21.09 -15.36 6.96
N LYS A 29 20.63 -15.84 8.12
CA LYS A 29 20.61 -17.27 8.47
C LYS A 29 19.28 -17.96 8.13
N LEU A 30 18.26 -17.21 7.72
CA LEU A 30 16.89 -17.69 7.48
C LEU A 30 16.27 -18.44 8.68
N ILE A 31 16.73 -18.13 9.90
CA ILE A 31 16.23 -18.74 11.13
C ILE A 31 15.11 -17.89 11.70
N LEU A 32 13.88 -18.40 11.62
CA LEU A 32 12.73 -17.77 12.25
C LEU A 32 12.77 -17.93 13.79
N PRO A 33 12.37 -16.91 14.56
CA PRO A 33 12.17 -17.03 16.00
C PRO A 33 10.99 -17.97 16.28
N LYS A 34 10.97 -18.56 17.49
CA LYS A 34 9.95 -19.56 17.88
C LYS A 34 8.51 -19.09 17.62
N PHE A 35 8.22 -17.80 17.83
CA PHE A 35 6.87 -17.28 17.62
C PHE A 35 6.48 -17.25 16.14
N LEU A 36 7.37 -16.88 15.21
CA LEU A 36 7.07 -16.92 13.77
C LEU A 36 6.92 -18.36 13.28
N LYS A 37 7.74 -19.30 13.76
CA LYS A 37 7.58 -20.73 13.43
C LYS A 37 6.20 -21.26 13.84
N LYS A 38 5.68 -20.84 15.01
CA LYS A 38 4.32 -21.19 15.44
C LYS A 38 3.24 -20.60 14.54
N LEU A 39 3.42 -19.38 14.04
CA LEU A 39 2.47 -18.77 13.10
C LEU A 39 2.54 -19.47 11.73
N GLU A 40 3.73 -19.85 11.29
CA GLU A 40 3.94 -20.60 10.06
C GLU A 40 3.23 -21.95 10.09
N GLN A 41 3.33 -22.69 11.20
CA GLN A 41 2.57 -23.92 11.45
C GLN A 41 1.04 -23.72 11.45
N ARG A 42 0.57 -22.47 11.64
CA ARG A 42 -0.85 -22.10 11.64
C ARG A 42 -1.31 -21.49 10.31
N GLY A 43 -0.51 -21.62 9.26
CA GLY A 43 -0.87 -21.20 7.90
C GLY A 43 -0.32 -19.83 7.47
N LEU A 44 0.52 -19.18 8.29
CA LEU A 44 1.26 -18.00 7.83
C LEU A 44 2.36 -18.43 6.86
N GLU A 45 2.30 -18.00 5.62
CA GLU A 45 3.31 -18.31 4.62
C GLU A 45 4.45 -17.28 4.65
N ILE A 46 5.68 -17.75 4.79
CA ILE A 46 6.87 -16.90 4.69
C ILE A 46 7.34 -16.83 3.24
N ILE A 47 7.47 -15.62 2.72
CA ILE A 47 8.08 -15.37 1.41
C ILE A 47 9.44 -14.70 1.64
N TRP A 48 10.51 -15.40 1.27
CA TRP A 48 11.86 -14.88 1.33
C TRP A 48 12.20 -14.08 0.06
N VAL A 49 12.80 -12.91 0.26
CA VAL A 49 13.38 -12.09 -0.81
C VAL A 49 14.84 -11.80 -0.49
N LYS A 50 15.67 -11.62 -1.51
CA LYS A 50 17.10 -11.32 -1.30
C LYS A 50 17.30 -9.97 -0.60
N SER A 51 16.75 -8.91 -1.20
CA SER A 51 16.97 -7.53 -0.74
C SER A 51 15.77 -6.93 -0.04
N ASN A 52 16.03 -6.01 0.90
CA ASN A 52 15.01 -5.29 1.62
C ASN A 52 14.51 -4.06 0.84
N THR A 53 13.45 -4.22 0.06
CA THR A 53 12.77 -3.09 -0.60
C THR A 53 11.76 -2.38 0.32
N TYR A 54 11.99 -2.43 1.64
CA TYR A 54 11.14 -1.82 2.67
C TYR A 54 9.66 -2.16 2.46
N ALA A 55 8.76 -1.19 2.53
CA ALA A 55 7.31 -1.41 2.41
C ALA A 55 6.88 -1.94 1.03
N VAL A 56 7.68 -1.74 -0.04
CA VAL A 56 7.35 -2.27 -1.37
C VAL A 56 7.30 -3.81 -1.37
N LYS A 57 8.08 -4.45 -0.47
CA LYS A 57 8.12 -5.92 -0.34
C LYS A 57 6.79 -6.51 0.16
N LYS A 58 5.88 -5.69 0.71
CA LYS A 58 4.54 -6.14 1.14
C LYS A 58 3.66 -6.61 -0.02
N LEU A 59 3.93 -6.13 -1.24
CA LEU A 59 3.09 -6.41 -2.41
C LEU A 59 3.84 -7.09 -3.55
N VAL A 60 4.95 -6.52 -4.01
CA VAL A 60 5.59 -6.95 -5.28
C VAL A 60 5.98 -8.45 -5.29
N PRO A 61 6.62 -9.01 -4.25
CA PRO A 61 6.95 -10.43 -4.21
C PRO A 61 5.70 -11.33 -4.19
N VAL A 62 4.64 -10.90 -3.51
CA VAL A 62 3.36 -11.62 -3.45
C VAL A 62 2.67 -11.61 -4.81
N LEU A 63 2.68 -10.48 -5.49
CA LEU A 63 2.14 -10.29 -6.84
C LEU A 63 2.90 -11.13 -7.89
N ILE A 64 4.21 -11.31 -7.73
CA ILE A 64 5.00 -12.21 -8.58
C ILE A 64 4.66 -13.67 -8.30
N LYS A 65 4.55 -14.06 -7.03
CA LYS A 65 4.26 -15.44 -6.62
C LYS A 65 2.83 -15.87 -6.94
N TYR A 66 1.88 -14.95 -6.83
CA TYR A 66 0.45 -15.19 -6.97
C TYR A 66 -0.21 -14.22 -7.97
N PRO A 67 0.13 -14.31 -9.27
CA PRO A 67 -0.32 -13.34 -10.26
C PRO A 67 -1.84 -13.31 -10.47
N ASP A 68 -2.52 -14.43 -10.19
CA ASP A 68 -3.97 -14.57 -10.41
C ASP A 68 -4.82 -14.19 -9.19
N LEU A 69 -4.19 -13.84 -8.06
CA LEU A 69 -4.90 -13.48 -6.83
C LEU A 69 -4.98 -11.97 -6.64
N GLY A 70 -6.10 -11.50 -6.11
CA GLY A 70 -6.16 -10.17 -5.49
C GLY A 70 -5.42 -10.17 -4.14
N ILE A 71 -4.71 -9.08 -3.85
CA ILE A 71 -3.83 -8.97 -2.69
C ILE A 71 -4.30 -7.82 -1.81
N ILE A 72 -4.32 -8.02 -0.49
CA ILE A 72 -4.51 -6.95 0.49
C ILE A 72 -3.17 -6.72 1.19
N THR A 73 -2.72 -5.47 1.22
CA THR A 73 -1.54 -5.08 2.01
C THR A 73 -1.98 -4.53 3.36
N LEU A 74 -1.35 -5.00 4.44
CA LEU A 74 -1.60 -4.58 5.82
C LEU A 74 -0.25 -4.40 6.55
N ASP A 75 -0.27 -3.63 7.62
CA ASP A 75 0.89 -3.41 8.49
C ASP A 75 0.90 -4.42 9.65
N ASP A 76 2.09 -4.80 10.13
CA ASP A 76 2.29 -5.83 11.15
C ASP A 76 2.35 -5.27 12.59
N ASP A 77 2.07 -3.97 12.72
CA ASP A 77 2.04 -3.17 13.95
C ASP A 77 0.66 -2.53 14.21
N ILE A 78 -0.40 -2.97 13.53
CA ILE A 78 -1.78 -2.50 13.77
C ILE A 78 -2.71 -3.68 14.07
N ILE A 79 -3.47 -3.56 15.16
CA ILE A 79 -4.56 -4.48 15.49
C ILE A 79 -5.83 -3.99 14.81
N TYR A 80 -6.10 -4.51 13.62
CA TYR A 80 -7.21 -4.07 12.76
C TYR A 80 -8.60 -4.52 13.23
N GLU A 81 -9.62 -3.73 12.90
CA GLU A 81 -11.02 -4.09 13.12
C GLU A 81 -11.45 -5.33 12.30
N SER A 82 -12.35 -6.16 12.83
CA SER A 82 -12.70 -7.46 12.26
C SER A 82 -13.41 -7.39 10.90
N ASN A 83 -13.99 -6.26 10.51
CA ASN A 83 -14.66 -6.12 9.20
C ASN A 83 -13.79 -5.47 8.12
N LEU A 84 -12.52 -5.14 8.41
CA LEU A 84 -11.63 -4.43 7.49
C LEU A 84 -11.51 -5.15 6.13
N ILE A 85 -11.15 -6.43 6.12
CA ILE A 85 -11.00 -7.19 4.86
C ILE A 85 -12.35 -7.33 4.15
N GLY A 86 -13.41 -7.63 4.90
CA GLY A 86 -14.75 -7.78 4.36
C GLY A 86 -15.24 -6.51 3.66
N ASN A 87 -14.95 -5.34 4.23
CA ASN A 87 -15.31 -4.05 3.65
C ASN A 87 -14.56 -3.76 2.34
N LEU A 88 -13.31 -4.21 2.20
CA LEU A 88 -12.54 -4.07 0.97
C LEU A 88 -13.06 -5.01 -0.13
N VAL A 89 -13.13 -6.32 0.12
CA VAL A 89 -13.38 -7.33 -0.92
C VAL A 89 -14.84 -7.42 -1.34
N ASN A 90 -15.78 -7.11 -0.44
CA ASN A 90 -17.20 -7.13 -0.77
C ASN A 90 -17.67 -5.84 -1.48
N ASN A 91 -16.83 -4.82 -1.53
CA ASN A 91 -17.13 -3.55 -2.17
C ASN A 91 -17.38 -3.72 -3.68
N THR A 92 -18.42 -3.06 -4.20
CA THR A 92 -18.79 -3.13 -5.60
C THR A 92 -17.66 -2.67 -6.54
N TYR A 93 -16.84 -1.69 -6.15
CA TYR A 93 -15.72 -1.23 -6.97
C TYR A 93 -14.59 -2.26 -7.04
N ALA A 94 -14.31 -2.96 -5.93
CA ALA A 94 -13.36 -4.06 -5.89
C ALA A 94 -13.80 -5.20 -6.81
N LYS A 95 -15.08 -5.57 -6.78
CA LYS A 95 -15.68 -6.59 -7.66
C LYS A 95 -15.61 -6.22 -9.16
N LYS A 96 -15.48 -4.94 -9.48
CA LYS A 96 -15.28 -4.41 -10.85
C LYS A 96 -13.81 -4.29 -11.25
N GLY A 97 -12.89 -4.88 -10.49
CA GLY A 97 -11.45 -4.86 -10.80
C GLY A 97 -10.75 -3.54 -10.45
N ASN A 98 -11.33 -2.72 -9.57
CA ASN A 98 -10.71 -1.46 -9.13
C ASN A 98 -9.99 -1.63 -7.80
N ILE A 99 -8.99 -0.77 -7.56
CA ILE A 99 -8.26 -0.72 -6.29
C ILE A 99 -9.12 0.02 -5.26
N VAL A 100 -9.19 -0.54 -4.05
CA VAL A 100 -9.99 0.01 -2.96
C VAL A 100 -9.15 0.06 -1.70
N GLY A 101 -9.23 1.16 -0.95
CA GLY A 101 -8.57 1.29 0.36
C GLY A 101 -9.43 2.04 1.36
N HIS A 102 -9.09 1.90 2.65
CA HIS A 102 -9.82 2.59 3.72
C HIS A 102 -9.32 4.00 4.00
N VAL A 103 -8.08 4.32 3.62
CA VAL A 103 -7.48 5.62 3.90
C VAL A 103 -6.93 6.20 2.63
N GLY A 104 -7.24 7.46 2.40
CA GLY A 104 -6.75 8.18 1.24
C GLY A 104 -6.63 9.67 1.49
N LYS A 105 -5.98 10.32 0.53
CA LYS A 105 -5.85 11.77 0.41
C LYS A 105 -6.28 12.19 -0.99
N THR A 106 -6.85 13.39 -1.09
CA THR A 106 -7.35 13.93 -2.35
C THR A 106 -6.27 14.81 -2.95
N LEU A 107 -5.66 14.37 -4.06
CA LEU A 107 -4.68 15.13 -4.81
C LEU A 107 -5.34 16.26 -5.59
N ILE A 108 -4.63 17.38 -5.66
CA ILE A 108 -4.95 18.52 -6.53
C ILE A 108 -3.64 19.02 -7.15
N LYS A 109 -3.73 19.78 -8.25
CA LYS A 109 -2.61 20.58 -8.74
C LYS A 109 -2.81 22.04 -8.37
N LYS A 110 -1.72 22.82 -8.26
CA LYS A 110 -1.80 24.26 -8.02
C LYS A 110 -0.98 25.01 -9.04
N ASN A 111 -1.52 26.06 -9.64
CA ASN A 111 -0.81 26.82 -10.69
C ASN A 111 -0.21 25.91 -11.78
N ASN A 112 -0.92 24.84 -12.15
CA ASN A 112 -0.47 23.77 -13.04
C ASN A 112 0.75 22.95 -12.58
N GLU A 113 1.15 23.08 -11.33
CA GLU A 113 2.21 22.29 -10.72
C GLU A 113 1.66 21.09 -9.96
N LEU A 114 2.35 19.95 -10.12
CA LEU A 114 2.10 18.72 -9.37
C LEU A 114 3.01 18.70 -8.15
N ASN A 115 2.43 18.49 -6.97
CA ASN A 115 3.18 18.33 -5.75
C ASN A 115 2.50 17.32 -4.82
N MET A 116 3.28 16.45 -4.20
CA MET A 116 2.79 15.43 -3.27
C MET A 116 2.18 16.05 -2.00
N MET A 117 2.38 17.32 -1.68
CA MET A 117 1.75 17.96 -0.53
C MET A 117 0.47 18.72 -0.89
N PHE A 118 0.19 18.90 -2.18
CA PHE A 118 -1.03 19.58 -2.60
C PHE A 118 -2.24 18.66 -2.42
N ARG A 119 -3.13 19.08 -1.53
CA ARG A 119 -4.29 18.31 -1.09
C ARG A 119 -5.54 19.15 -1.05
N ASP A 120 -6.67 18.52 -1.32
CA ASP A 120 -7.98 19.07 -0.98
C ASP A 120 -8.16 19.14 0.54
N THR A 121 -8.94 20.11 1.00
CA THR A 121 -9.35 20.26 2.41
C THR A 121 -10.46 19.28 2.77
N ALA A 122 -11.28 18.88 1.79
CA ALA A 122 -12.33 17.89 2.01
C ALA A 122 -11.75 16.48 2.22
N PRO A 123 -12.33 15.68 3.14
CA PRO A 123 -11.86 14.31 3.36
C PRO A 123 -12.11 13.45 2.12
N THR A 124 -11.10 12.66 1.75
CA THR A 124 -11.22 11.67 0.67
C THR A 124 -12.23 10.60 1.06
N ASN A 125 -13.13 10.30 0.14
CA ASN A 125 -14.21 9.34 0.33
C ASN A 125 -14.65 8.74 -1.01
N ILE A 126 -15.75 7.99 -0.98
CA ILE A 126 -16.22 7.22 -2.14
C ILE A 126 -16.68 8.08 -3.31
N ASN A 127 -17.03 9.34 -3.05
CA ASN A 127 -17.45 10.32 -4.06
C ASN A 127 -16.28 11.14 -4.60
N THR A 128 -15.07 11.00 -4.04
CA THR A 128 -13.89 11.68 -4.58
C THR A 128 -13.59 11.13 -5.97
N SER A 129 -13.31 12.03 -6.92
CA SER A 129 -12.91 11.63 -8.27
C SER A 129 -11.73 10.67 -8.21
N THR A 130 -11.83 9.55 -8.93
CA THR A 130 -10.83 8.47 -8.90
C THR A 130 -9.45 8.92 -9.37
N ASN A 131 -9.38 10.01 -10.15
CA ASN A 131 -8.12 10.60 -10.60
C ASN A 131 -7.39 11.36 -9.47
N GLN A 132 -8.12 11.74 -8.42
CA GLN A 132 -7.58 12.46 -7.27
C GLN A 132 -7.22 11.54 -6.10
N VAL A 133 -7.66 10.29 -6.10
CA VAL A 133 -7.48 9.39 -4.96
C VAL A 133 -6.02 8.94 -4.87
N PHE A 134 -5.39 9.24 -3.74
CA PHE A 134 -4.10 8.69 -3.32
C PHE A 134 -4.31 7.88 -2.03
N LEU A 135 -4.28 6.55 -2.13
CA LEU A 135 -4.49 5.67 -0.98
C LEU A 135 -3.25 5.60 -0.09
N ILE A 136 -3.45 5.36 1.21
CA ILE A 136 -2.39 5.27 2.21
C ILE A 136 -2.32 3.82 2.73
N GLY A 137 -1.12 3.24 2.68
CA GLY A 137 -0.92 1.79 2.86
C GLY A 137 -1.34 1.23 4.22
N TRP A 138 -1.13 1.97 5.30
CA TRP A 138 -1.42 1.48 6.66
C TRP A 138 -2.89 1.13 6.88
N GLY A 139 -3.81 1.78 6.16
CA GLY A 139 -5.25 1.59 6.30
C GLY A 139 -5.78 0.30 5.68
N GLY A 140 -4.94 -0.46 4.97
CA GLY A 140 -5.38 -1.58 4.16
C GLY A 140 -5.82 -1.16 2.77
N ILE A 141 -5.21 -1.78 1.77
CA ILE A 141 -5.51 -1.56 0.35
C ILE A 141 -5.65 -2.92 -0.34
N TYR A 142 -6.75 -3.08 -1.06
CA TYR A 142 -7.00 -4.22 -1.94
C TYR A 142 -6.57 -3.90 -3.38
N TYR A 143 -5.67 -4.72 -3.90
CA TYR A 143 -5.18 -4.71 -5.27
C TYR A 143 -5.72 -5.96 -6.00
N PRO A 144 -6.70 -5.80 -6.91
CA PRO A 144 -7.12 -6.88 -7.80
C PRO A 144 -5.95 -7.41 -8.64
N ASN A 145 -6.06 -8.62 -9.17
CA ASN A 145 -5.10 -9.10 -10.17
C ASN A 145 -5.08 -8.14 -11.38
N ASN A 146 -3.92 -7.98 -12.02
CA ASN A 146 -3.73 -7.09 -13.17
C ASN A 146 -4.12 -5.61 -12.95
N SER A 147 -4.22 -5.16 -11.70
CA SER A 147 -4.60 -3.78 -11.35
C SER A 147 -3.44 -2.76 -11.42
N LEU A 148 -2.20 -3.22 -11.58
CA LEU A 148 -0.99 -2.40 -11.58
C LEU A 148 -0.19 -2.62 -12.85
N SER A 149 0.47 -1.56 -13.34
CA SER A 149 1.34 -1.62 -14.52
C SER A 149 2.41 -2.70 -14.34
N PRO A 150 2.79 -3.47 -15.38
CA PRO A 150 3.88 -4.44 -15.30
C PRO A 150 5.21 -3.85 -14.78
N LYS A 151 5.45 -2.55 -15.05
CA LYS A 151 6.60 -1.78 -14.55
C LYS A 151 6.69 -1.76 -13.01
N VAL A 152 5.61 -2.07 -12.28
CA VAL A 152 5.59 -2.14 -10.81
C VAL A 152 6.57 -3.18 -10.24
N LYS A 153 6.94 -4.18 -11.05
CA LYS A 153 7.86 -5.27 -10.67
C LYS A 153 9.34 -4.93 -10.91
N ASP A 154 9.65 -3.76 -11.47
CA ASP A 154 11.02 -3.36 -11.78
C ASP A 154 11.82 -3.08 -10.50
N ALA A 155 12.69 -4.04 -10.14
CA ALA A 155 13.49 -3.98 -8.92
C ALA A 155 14.52 -2.85 -8.94
N ASP A 156 15.11 -2.54 -10.10
CA ASP A 156 16.11 -1.48 -10.22
C ASP A 156 15.47 -0.10 -10.08
N ALA A 157 14.31 0.08 -10.70
CA ALA A 157 13.52 1.29 -10.55
C ALA A 157 13.01 1.46 -9.11
N ILE A 158 12.55 0.40 -8.45
CA ILE A 158 12.19 0.43 -7.01
C ILE A 158 13.39 0.90 -6.17
N LYS A 159 14.56 0.29 -6.37
CA LYS A 159 15.78 0.64 -5.63
C LYS A 159 16.24 2.07 -5.90
N LYS A 160 16.00 2.59 -7.11
CA LYS A 160 16.38 3.95 -7.49
C LYS A 160 15.40 5.00 -6.98
N ILE A 161 14.09 4.73 -7.09
CA ILE A 161 13.03 5.73 -6.92
C ILE A 161 12.45 5.68 -5.51
N VAL A 162 12.26 4.49 -4.94
CA VAL A 162 11.69 4.31 -3.61
C VAL A 162 12.52 3.32 -2.76
N PRO A 163 13.82 3.59 -2.49
CA PRO A 163 14.68 2.75 -1.64
C PRO A 163 14.31 2.77 -0.15
N GLY A 164 13.03 2.90 0.19
CA GLY A 164 12.56 3.22 1.53
C GLY A 164 11.07 3.54 1.56
N ARG A 165 10.69 4.54 2.36
CA ARG A 165 9.34 5.09 2.46
C ARG A 165 8.89 5.69 1.13
N GLY A 166 7.91 5.05 0.50
CA GLY A 166 7.40 5.49 -0.80
C GLY A 166 6.57 4.44 -1.54
N SER A 167 6.27 3.31 -0.91
CA SER A 167 5.43 2.26 -1.49
C SER A 167 4.09 2.81 -2.01
N ASP A 168 3.46 3.70 -1.25
CA ASP A 168 2.17 4.29 -1.61
C ASP A 168 2.29 5.10 -2.91
N ILE A 169 3.38 5.85 -3.08
CA ILE A 169 3.69 6.59 -4.32
C ILE A 169 3.85 5.61 -5.48
N TRP A 170 4.64 4.55 -5.27
CA TRP A 170 4.96 3.55 -6.29
C TRP A 170 3.70 2.84 -6.81
N PHE A 171 2.87 2.35 -5.89
CA PHE A 171 1.66 1.61 -6.24
C PHE A 171 0.57 2.52 -6.81
N TRP A 172 0.43 3.74 -6.28
CA TRP A 172 -0.48 4.74 -6.85
C TRP A 172 -0.12 5.08 -8.30
N ALA A 173 1.16 5.33 -8.59
CA ALA A 173 1.60 5.65 -9.94
C ALA A 173 1.43 4.46 -10.89
N ALA A 174 1.76 3.24 -10.43
CA ALA A 174 1.56 2.02 -11.20
C ALA A 174 0.08 1.75 -11.53
N ALA A 175 -0.84 2.05 -10.61
CA ALA A 175 -2.28 1.94 -10.83
C ALA A 175 -2.77 2.93 -11.91
N LEU A 176 -2.30 4.18 -11.84
CA LEU A 176 -2.65 5.21 -12.82
C LEU A 176 -2.13 4.88 -14.22
N ALA A 177 -0.92 4.33 -14.34
CA ALA A 177 -0.36 3.87 -15.60
C ALA A 177 -1.13 2.67 -16.18
N GLN A 178 -1.68 1.81 -15.33
CA GLN A 178 -2.55 0.69 -15.75
C GLN A 178 -3.98 1.14 -16.10
N ASN A 179 -4.31 2.42 -15.90
CA ASN A 179 -5.68 2.95 -16.00
C ASN A 179 -6.67 2.30 -15.01
N THR A 180 -6.18 1.77 -13.89
CA THR A 180 -7.04 1.24 -12.83
C THR A 180 -7.50 2.38 -11.92
N LYS A 181 -8.81 2.45 -11.67
CA LYS A 181 -9.39 3.45 -10.76
C LYS A 181 -9.12 3.07 -9.31
N GLN A 182 -8.99 4.09 -8.46
CA GLN A 182 -8.77 3.96 -7.02
C GLN A 182 -9.92 4.60 -6.26
N TYR A 183 -10.41 3.92 -5.21
CA TYR A 183 -11.52 4.38 -4.38
C TYR A 183 -11.17 4.33 -2.89
N CYS A 184 -11.44 5.43 -2.18
CA CYS A 184 -11.34 5.49 -0.72
C CYS A 184 -12.72 5.23 -0.12
N ILE A 185 -12.95 4.06 0.47
CA ILE A 185 -14.28 3.66 0.95
C ILE A 185 -14.61 4.15 2.36
N THR A 186 -13.62 4.64 3.10
CA THR A 186 -13.81 5.17 4.44
C THR A 186 -13.14 6.54 4.54
N PRO A 187 -13.80 7.57 5.06
CA PRO A 187 -13.12 8.82 5.38
C PRO A 187 -12.19 8.62 6.58
N HIS A 188 -10.95 9.14 6.52
CA HIS A 188 -9.97 9.03 7.61
C HIS A 188 -10.49 9.56 8.96
N SER A 189 -11.43 10.51 8.96
CA SER A 189 -12.02 11.09 10.18
C SER A 189 -13.18 10.28 10.76
N ALA A 190 -13.68 9.27 10.05
CA ALA A 190 -14.97 8.66 10.37
C ALA A 190 -14.89 7.34 11.14
N LYS A 191 -13.72 6.69 11.21
CA LYS A 191 -13.61 5.36 11.81
C LYS A 191 -12.23 5.05 12.35
N ASN A 192 -12.18 4.44 13.53
CA ASN A 192 -10.97 3.83 14.04
C ASN A 192 -10.78 2.47 13.33
N LEU A 193 -9.82 2.38 12.40
CA LEU A 193 -9.56 1.16 11.61
C LEU A 193 -8.77 0.10 12.39
N GLY A 194 -8.18 0.48 13.51
CA GLY A 194 -7.38 -0.41 14.34
C GLY A 194 -6.58 0.33 15.39
N ILE A 195 -6.03 -0.43 16.32
CA ILE A 195 -5.22 0.10 17.42
C ILE A 195 -3.73 -0.10 17.04
N PRO A 196 -2.95 0.99 16.86
CA PRO A 196 -1.53 0.87 16.60
C PRO A 196 -0.83 0.29 17.83
N ILE A 197 0.11 -0.63 17.60
CA ILE A 197 0.97 -1.19 18.64
C ILE A 197 2.05 -0.15 18.95
N PRO A 198 2.25 0.24 20.23
CA PRO A 198 3.26 1.20 20.60
C PRO A 198 4.66 0.82 20.11
N THR A 199 5.35 1.78 19.49
CA THR A 199 6.72 1.59 19.01
C THR A 199 7.74 1.85 20.12
N ASN A 200 8.89 1.18 20.04
CA ASN A 200 10.08 1.47 20.85
C ASN A 200 11.29 1.67 19.92
N ASP A 201 12.48 1.89 20.48
CA ASP A 201 13.68 2.12 19.67
C ASP A 201 14.04 0.99 18.71
N ASN A 202 13.60 -0.25 19.00
CA ASN A 202 13.82 -1.40 18.13
C ASN A 202 12.77 -1.52 17.01
N THR A 203 11.59 -0.92 17.17
CA THR A 203 10.46 -1.05 16.24
C THR A 203 10.08 0.24 15.53
N LYS A 204 10.69 1.38 15.90
CA LYS A 204 10.48 2.64 15.20
C LYS A 204 10.92 2.54 13.72
N PRO A 205 10.25 3.27 12.81
CA PRO A 205 10.63 3.27 11.40
C PRO A 205 12.11 3.65 11.21
N LYS A 206 12.83 2.85 10.41
CA LYS A 206 14.25 3.08 10.10
C LYS A 206 14.46 4.13 9.00
N ASP A 207 13.44 4.41 8.19
CA ASP A 207 13.47 5.43 7.14
C ASP A 207 12.42 6.52 7.42
N THR A 208 12.90 7.72 7.74
CA THR A 208 12.09 8.93 7.96
C THR A 208 12.60 10.03 7.02
N PRO A 209 12.35 9.92 5.71
CA PRO A 209 12.88 10.87 4.73
C PRO A 209 12.26 12.25 4.95
N ALA A 210 13.04 13.28 4.67
CA ALA A 210 12.56 14.65 4.63
C ALA A 210 11.55 14.87 3.48
N SER A 211 10.74 15.92 3.59
CA SER A 211 9.63 16.18 2.66
C SER A 211 10.08 16.40 1.22
N ASP A 212 11.24 17.04 1.02
CA ASP A 212 11.87 17.27 -0.28
C ASP A 212 12.25 15.94 -0.97
N LEU A 213 12.75 14.98 -0.21
CA LEU A 213 13.06 13.65 -0.73
C LEU A 213 11.78 12.92 -1.14
N LEU A 214 10.70 12.97 -0.34
CA LEU A 214 9.41 12.39 -0.72
C LEU A 214 8.84 13.03 -1.99
N GLU A 215 8.95 14.35 -2.13
CA GLU A 215 8.54 15.06 -3.34
C GLU A 215 9.35 14.59 -4.55
N ARG A 216 10.66 14.43 -4.40
CA ARG A 216 11.51 13.89 -5.47
C ARG A 216 11.10 12.47 -5.87
N ARG A 217 10.82 11.60 -4.89
CA ARG A 217 10.31 10.22 -5.15
C ARG A 217 8.99 10.27 -5.92
N PHE A 218 8.10 11.21 -5.59
CA PHE A 218 6.82 11.44 -6.27
C PHE A 218 7.01 11.86 -7.73
N GLN A 219 7.85 12.87 -8.00
CA GLN A 219 8.12 13.31 -9.38
C GLN A 219 8.79 12.20 -10.21
N MET A 220 9.77 11.50 -9.64
CA MET A 220 10.45 10.40 -10.33
C MET A 220 9.50 9.25 -10.66
N ALA A 221 8.55 8.93 -9.78
CA ALA A 221 7.53 7.91 -10.07
C ALA A 221 6.57 8.38 -11.18
N ILE A 222 6.14 9.64 -11.16
CA ILE A 222 5.30 10.22 -12.23
C ILE A 222 5.98 10.08 -13.59
N ASP A 223 7.26 10.39 -13.68
CA ASP A 223 8.02 10.33 -14.93
C ASP A 223 8.26 8.88 -15.37
N TYR A 224 8.67 8.01 -14.44
CA TYR A 224 8.94 6.60 -14.74
C TYR A 224 7.69 5.84 -15.25
N PHE A 225 6.53 6.15 -14.68
CA PHE A 225 5.25 5.57 -15.08
C PHE A 225 4.56 6.35 -16.20
N GLU A 226 5.16 7.44 -16.70
CA GLU A 226 4.66 8.24 -17.84
C GLU A 226 3.25 8.80 -17.61
N ILE A 227 2.93 9.21 -16.38
CA ILE A 227 1.58 9.66 -15.99
C ILE A 227 1.46 11.20 -15.87
N ARG A 228 2.49 11.97 -16.22
CA ARG A 228 2.52 13.43 -16.03
C ARG A 228 1.38 14.15 -16.75
N GLU A 229 1.25 13.95 -18.06
CA GLU A 229 0.20 14.60 -18.87
C GLU A 229 -1.20 14.21 -18.40
N LYS A 230 -1.39 12.95 -18.02
CA LYS A 230 -2.65 12.47 -17.46
C LYS A 230 -3.00 13.21 -16.17
N LEU A 231 -2.04 13.44 -15.28
CA LEU A 231 -2.26 14.17 -14.03
C LEU A 231 -2.52 15.66 -14.28
N LEU A 232 -1.74 16.28 -15.16
CA LEU A 232 -1.93 17.68 -15.54
C LEU A 232 -3.29 17.92 -16.19
N THR A 233 -3.79 16.96 -16.97
CA THR A 233 -5.13 17.06 -17.58
C THR A 233 -6.24 16.85 -16.57
N ASN A 234 -6.12 15.84 -15.70
CA ASN A 234 -7.27 15.33 -14.93
C ASN A 234 -7.37 15.85 -13.49
N LEU A 235 -6.28 16.34 -12.89
CA LEU A 235 -6.34 16.90 -11.54
C LEU A 235 -6.94 18.32 -11.57
N PRO A 236 -7.83 18.67 -10.63
CA PRO A 236 -8.32 20.05 -10.54
C PRO A 236 -7.16 20.99 -10.19
N ASN A 237 -7.14 22.15 -10.85
CA ASN A 237 -6.16 23.21 -10.61
C ASN A 237 -6.71 24.22 -9.62
N ARG A 238 -6.00 24.48 -8.52
CA ARG A 238 -6.28 25.62 -7.63
C ARG A 238 -5.26 26.74 -7.91
N ALA A 239 -5.74 27.98 -7.86
CA ALA A 239 -4.86 29.15 -7.84
C ALA A 239 -4.07 29.19 -6.51
#